data_AF-A0A356IXI1-F1
#
_entry.id   AF-A0A356IXI1-F1
#
_cell.length_a   1.000
_cell.length_b   1.000
_cell.length_c   1.000
_cell.angle_alpha   90.00
_cell.angle_beta   90.00
_cell.angle_gamma   90.00
#
_symmetry.space_group_name_H-M   'P 1'
#
loop_
_entity.id
_entity.type
_entity.pdbx_description
1 polymer ?
#
loop_
_entity_poly.entity_id
_entity_poly.type
_entity_poly.pdbx_seq_one_letter_code
_entity_poly.pdbx_strand_id
1 'polypeptide(L)'
;MTSGWRREPKLPSLPEVFSSIHVPANANFWRKLLAFAGPGLMVAVGYMDPGNWATDLAGGARFGYTLLSVVLISNLMAILLQHLSLKLGIVTSRDLAQACRDHYSRPVSLFLWVLCEIAIAACDLAEVIGSAIALNLLFGIPLIAGILITACDVMIILFLQNKGFRVLECMVASLILIIGGCFAYELLAAQPSVPAVMRGLIPVPQVVVNPG
;
A
#
# COMPACT_ATOMS: atom_id res chain seq x y z
N MET A 1 8.78 35.44 9.75
CA MET A 1 7.98 34.59 8.83
C MET A 1 6.86 33.98 9.67
N THR A 2 5.64 34.46 9.49
CA THR A 2 4.46 33.92 10.19
C THR A 2 4.31 32.45 9.80
N SER A 3 4.43 31.55 10.78
CA SER A 3 4.20 30.12 10.59
C SER A 3 2.87 29.92 9.85
N GLY A 4 2.89 29.26 8.68
CA GLY A 4 1.68 28.91 7.92
C GLY A 4 0.76 27.91 8.66
N TRP A 5 1.11 27.53 9.89
CA TRP A 5 0.42 26.58 10.73
C TRP A 5 -0.28 27.29 11.88
N ARG A 6 -1.51 26.86 12.21
CA ARG A 6 -2.25 27.37 13.37
C ARG A 6 -1.69 26.85 14.70
N ARG A 7 -0.87 25.79 14.67
CA ARG A 7 -0.26 25.15 15.84
C ARG A 7 1.17 24.71 15.54
N GLU A 8 2.01 24.80 16.57
CA GLU A 8 3.35 24.22 16.55
C GLU A 8 3.31 22.71 16.81
N PRO A 9 4.21 21.92 16.19
CA PRO A 9 4.23 20.49 16.35
C PRO A 9 4.76 20.15 17.75
N LYS A 10 3.99 19.37 18.52
CA LYS A 10 4.35 19.01 19.91
C LYS A 10 5.38 17.88 19.99
N LEU A 11 5.36 16.95 19.04
CA LEU A 11 6.22 15.77 18.96
C LEU A 11 6.47 15.41 17.48
N PRO A 12 7.65 14.89 17.12
CA PRO A 12 7.87 14.34 15.78
C PRO A 12 6.94 13.15 15.52
N SER A 13 6.53 12.97 14.26
CA SER A 13 5.81 11.78 13.84
C SER A 13 6.67 10.52 14.01
N LEU A 14 6.09 9.42 14.50
CA LEU A 14 6.77 8.14 14.74
C LEU A 14 8.09 8.31 15.53
N PRO A 15 8.04 8.79 16.79
CA PRO A 15 9.23 9.14 17.57
C PRO A 15 10.19 7.97 17.77
N GLU A 16 9.71 6.72 17.68
CA GLU A 16 10.54 5.51 17.80
C GLU A 16 11.48 5.31 16.59
N VAL A 17 11.16 5.90 15.44
CA VAL A 17 11.85 5.64 14.15
C VAL A 17 12.21 6.92 13.41
N PHE A 18 11.80 8.09 13.91
CA PHE A 18 12.06 9.39 13.29
C PHE A 18 13.55 9.62 13.05
N SER A 19 13.93 9.90 11.79
CA SER A 19 15.33 10.11 11.37
C SER A 19 16.31 8.98 11.70
N SER A 20 15.82 7.75 11.88
CA SER A 20 16.66 6.57 12.20
C SER A 20 17.52 6.07 11.03
N ILE A 21 17.13 6.35 9.78
CA ILE A 21 17.84 5.92 8.58
C ILE A 21 19.01 6.87 8.30
N HIS A 22 20.24 6.41 8.57
CA HIS A 22 21.45 7.13 8.20
C HIS A 22 21.77 6.93 6.71
N VAL A 23 21.65 7.99 5.92
CA VAL A 23 22.04 7.97 4.50
C VAL A 23 23.49 8.47 4.37
N PRO A 24 24.44 7.62 3.92
CA PRO A 24 25.84 8.01 3.81
C PRO A 24 26.04 9.11 2.76
N ALA A 25 26.56 10.26 3.18
CA ALA A 25 26.73 11.45 2.32
C ALA A 25 27.66 11.20 1.11
N ASN A 26 28.72 10.40 1.30
CA ASN A 26 29.74 10.09 0.29
C ASN A 26 29.49 8.78 -0.49
N ALA A 27 28.28 8.22 -0.45
CA ALA A 27 27.96 6.99 -1.18
C ALA A 27 27.40 7.25 -2.60
N ASN A 28 27.60 6.29 -3.48
CA ASN A 28 27.01 6.25 -4.83
C ASN A 28 25.48 6.27 -4.77
N PHE A 29 24.84 6.77 -5.83
CA PHE A 29 23.38 6.86 -5.97
C PHE A 29 22.65 5.58 -5.55
N TRP A 30 23.09 4.41 -6.03
CA TRP A 30 22.49 3.11 -5.71
C TRP A 30 22.57 2.74 -4.22
N ARG A 31 23.68 3.05 -3.55
CA ARG A 31 23.82 2.81 -2.11
C ARG A 31 22.93 3.75 -1.29
N LYS A 32 22.75 4.99 -1.76
CA LYS A 32 21.79 5.92 -1.16
C LYS A 32 20.36 5.40 -1.35
N LEU A 33 20.00 5.01 -2.57
CA LEU A 33 18.68 4.46 -2.89
C LEU A 33 18.32 3.26 -2.03
N LEU A 34 19.23 2.30 -1.89
CA LEU A 34 19.01 1.11 -1.04
C LEU A 34 18.83 1.47 0.44
N ALA A 35 19.46 2.53 0.93
CA ALA A 35 19.35 2.93 2.33
C ALA A 35 17.94 3.41 2.71
N PHE A 36 17.18 3.97 1.77
CA PHE A 36 15.82 4.47 2.00
C PHE A 36 14.73 3.76 1.18
N ALA A 37 15.05 2.62 0.56
CA ALA A 37 14.08 1.82 -0.19
C ALA A 37 12.98 1.21 0.70
N GLY A 38 13.33 0.89 1.95
CA GLY A 38 12.44 0.24 2.92
C GLY A 38 11.09 0.89 3.15
N PRO A 39 11.04 2.16 3.56
CA PRO A 39 9.79 2.88 3.73
C PRO A 39 8.92 2.89 2.47
N GLY A 40 9.54 2.98 1.28
CA GLY A 40 8.81 2.92 0.02
C GLY A 40 8.17 1.56 -0.23
N LEU A 41 8.88 0.48 0.10
CA LEU A 41 8.38 -0.88 -0.03
C LEU A 41 7.22 -1.18 0.95
N MET A 42 7.34 -0.67 2.18
CA MET A 42 6.30 -0.75 3.21
C MET A 42 5.00 -0.04 2.80
N VAL A 43 5.08 1.02 2.00
CA VAL A 43 3.88 1.64 1.42
C VAL A 43 3.36 0.83 0.23
N ALA A 44 4.26 0.36 -0.64
CA ALA A 44 3.89 -0.36 -1.85
C ALA A 44 3.14 -1.67 -1.57
N VAL A 45 3.45 -2.37 -0.48
CA VAL A 45 2.76 -3.61 -0.11
C VAL A 45 1.26 -3.41 0.12
N GLY A 46 0.86 -2.26 0.66
CA GLY A 46 -0.55 -1.94 0.90
C GLY A 46 -1.37 -1.75 -0.37
N TYR A 47 -0.73 -1.59 -1.54
CA TYR A 47 -1.41 -1.57 -2.84
C TYR A 47 -1.52 -2.96 -3.49
N MET A 48 -0.95 -3.98 -2.85
CA MET A 48 -0.95 -5.38 -3.28
C MET A 48 -1.81 -6.26 -2.36
N ASP A 49 -2.82 -5.68 -1.73
CA ASP A 49 -3.70 -6.36 -0.79
C ASP A 49 -4.69 -7.31 -1.50
N PRO A 50 -5.19 -8.35 -0.80
CA PRO A 50 -6.17 -9.28 -1.38
C PRO A 50 -7.47 -8.62 -1.83
N GLY A 51 -7.83 -7.46 -1.27
CA GLY A 51 -9.01 -6.70 -1.65
C GLY A 51 -8.94 -6.24 -3.11
N ASN A 52 -7.78 -5.73 -3.52
CA ASN A 52 -7.54 -5.31 -4.90
C ASN A 52 -7.54 -6.50 -5.89
N TRP A 53 -6.99 -7.65 -5.49
CA TRP A 53 -6.91 -8.83 -6.36
C TRP A 53 -8.27 -9.36 -6.75
N ALA A 54 -9.23 -9.39 -5.82
CA ALA A 54 -10.57 -9.86 -6.10
C ALA A 54 -11.24 -9.01 -7.21
N THR A 55 -11.08 -7.69 -7.15
CA THR A 55 -11.63 -6.78 -8.17
C THR A 55 -10.88 -6.88 -9.49
N ASP A 56 -9.55 -7.01 -9.47
CA ASP A 56 -8.73 -7.11 -10.68
C ASP A 56 -8.98 -8.44 -11.42
N LEU A 57 -9.06 -9.56 -10.70
CA LEU A 57 -9.36 -10.87 -11.28
C LEU A 57 -10.78 -10.93 -11.84
N ALA A 58 -11.77 -10.41 -11.09
CA ALA A 58 -13.15 -10.34 -11.57
C ALA A 58 -13.29 -9.39 -12.78
N GLY A 59 -12.59 -8.26 -12.76
CA GLY A 59 -12.53 -7.30 -13.86
C GLY A 59 -11.88 -7.90 -15.11
N GLY A 60 -10.73 -8.55 -14.97
CA GLY A 60 -10.04 -9.23 -16.06
C GLY A 60 -10.84 -10.38 -16.65
N ALA A 61 -11.52 -11.17 -15.82
CA ALA A 61 -12.36 -12.28 -16.29
C ALA A 61 -13.58 -11.80 -17.10
N ARG A 62 -14.16 -10.65 -16.75
CA ARG A 62 -15.35 -10.10 -17.43
C ARG A 62 -15.02 -9.20 -18.62
N PHE A 63 -13.99 -8.37 -18.51
CA PHE A 63 -13.69 -7.30 -19.47
C PHE A 63 -12.36 -7.49 -20.21
N GLY A 64 -11.65 -8.60 -19.96
CA GLY A 64 -10.34 -8.87 -20.54
C GLY A 64 -9.33 -7.76 -20.21
N TYR A 65 -8.61 -7.29 -21.23
CA TYR A 65 -7.57 -6.27 -21.07
C TYR A 65 -8.09 -4.82 -21.08
N THR A 66 -9.40 -4.60 -21.21
CA THR A 66 -9.98 -3.25 -21.41
C THR A 66 -9.77 -2.33 -20.20
N LEU A 67 -9.80 -2.89 -18.98
CA LEU A 67 -9.62 -2.15 -17.73
C LEU A 67 -8.15 -1.82 -17.40
N LEU A 68 -7.20 -2.34 -18.18
CA LEU A 68 -5.77 -2.18 -17.91
C LEU A 68 -5.33 -0.70 -17.96
N SER A 69 -5.91 0.08 -18.88
CA SER A 69 -5.70 1.53 -18.95
C SER A 69 -6.17 2.27 -17.69
N VAL A 70 -7.28 1.84 -17.08
CA VAL A 70 -7.81 2.43 -15.83
C VAL A 70 -6.88 2.11 -14.67
N VAL A 71 -6.43 0.86 -14.57
CA VAL A 71 -5.46 0.42 -13.55
C VAL A 71 -4.16 1.22 -13.67
N LEU A 72 -3.67 1.44 -14.90
CA LEU A 72 -2.47 2.24 -15.15
C LEU A 72 -2.64 3.69 -14.67
N ILE A 73 -3.73 4.35 -15.05
CA ILE A 73 -4.01 5.74 -14.65
C ILE A 73 -4.15 5.84 -13.12
N SER A 74 -4.84 4.89 -12.49
CA SER A 74 -4.99 4.82 -11.04
C SER A 74 -3.62 4.72 -10.34
N ASN A 75 -2.73 3.85 -10.82
CA ASN A 75 -1.36 3.72 -10.30
C ASN A 75 -0.54 5.00 -10.47
N LEU A 76 -0.64 5.69 -11.62
CA LEU A 76 0.03 6.97 -11.83
C LEU A 76 -0.46 8.04 -10.86
N MET A 77 -1.78 8.09 -10.59
CA MET A 77 -2.36 8.99 -9.58
C MET A 77 -1.87 8.65 -8.17
N ALA A 78 -1.82 7.36 -7.82
CA ALA A 78 -1.29 6.90 -6.53
C ALA A 78 0.17 7.35 -6.33
N ILE A 79 1.03 7.17 -7.33
CA ILE A 79 2.43 7.62 -7.30
C ILE A 79 2.50 9.14 -7.08
N LEU A 80 1.67 9.93 -7.77
CA LEU A 80 1.63 11.38 -7.61
C LEU A 80 1.23 11.78 -6.17
N LEU A 81 0.15 11.20 -5.64
CA LEU A 81 -0.35 11.51 -4.30
C LEU A 81 0.65 11.07 -3.21
N GLN A 82 1.30 9.92 -3.39
CA GLN A 82 2.32 9.45 -2.47
C GLN A 82 3.58 10.33 -2.49
N HIS A 83 3.98 10.80 -3.68
CA HIS A 83 5.08 11.76 -3.81
C HIS A 83 4.79 13.07 -3.09
N LEU A 84 3.57 13.59 -3.20
CA LEU A 84 3.16 14.82 -2.50
C LEU A 84 3.16 14.63 -0.98
N SER A 85 2.66 13.49 -0.49
CA SER A 85 2.66 13.15 0.94
C SER A 85 4.08 13.02 1.51
N LEU A 86 4.97 12.37 0.75
CA LEU A 86 6.40 12.29 1.09
C LEU A 86 7.06 13.67 1.12
N LYS A 87 6.81 14.50 0.11
CA LYS A 87 7.36 15.86 0.04
C LYS A 87 6.90 16.72 1.22
N LEU A 88 5.65 16.59 1.63
CA LEU A 88 5.13 17.25 2.84
C LEU A 88 5.89 16.77 4.08
N GLY A 89 6.05 15.46 4.25
CA GLY A 89 6.82 14.88 5.37
C GLY A 89 8.26 15.38 5.46
N ILE A 90 8.98 15.38 4.33
CA ILE A 90 10.40 15.79 4.27
C ILE A 90 10.55 17.30 4.52
N VAL A 91 9.72 18.13 3.89
CA VAL A 91 9.87 19.60 3.96
C VAL A 91 9.38 20.17 5.28
N THR A 92 8.26 19.64 5.81
CA THR A 92 7.62 20.20 7.00
C THR A 92 8.01 19.49 8.29
N SER A 93 8.66 18.31 8.19
CA SER A 93 8.92 17.42 9.32
C SER A 93 7.66 17.01 10.09
N ARG A 94 6.50 17.00 9.41
CA ARG A 94 5.19 16.61 9.96
C ARG A 94 4.59 15.52 9.08
N ASP A 95 3.91 14.56 9.69
CA ASP A 95 3.04 13.67 8.93
C ASP A 95 1.76 14.39 8.47
N LEU A 96 1.02 13.77 7.56
CA LEU A 96 -0.20 14.35 7.00
C LEU A 96 -1.27 14.58 8.07
N ALA A 97 -1.37 13.73 9.09
CA ALA A 97 -2.34 13.87 10.17
C ALA A 97 -2.01 15.07 11.07
N GLN A 98 -0.74 15.27 11.41
CA GLN A 98 -0.23 16.46 12.11
C GLN A 98 -0.48 17.73 11.29
N ALA A 99 -0.14 17.73 10.00
CA ALA A 99 -0.40 18.86 9.12
C ALA A 99 -1.90 19.22 9.05
N CYS A 100 -2.78 18.22 8.92
CA CYS A 100 -4.23 18.42 8.96
C CYS A 100 -4.69 18.96 10.32
N ARG A 101 -4.20 18.42 11.42
CA ARG A 101 -4.55 18.85 12.79
C ARG A 101 -4.10 20.28 13.10
N ASP A 102 -3.00 20.71 12.51
CA ASP A 102 -2.39 22.01 12.74
C ASP A 102 -2.90 23.08 11.76
N HIS A 103 -3.49 22.67 10.63
CA HIS A 103 -4.12 23.56 9.66
C HIS A 103 -5.63 23.73 9.87
N TYR A 104 -6.36 22.66 10.20
CA TYR A 104 -7.81 22.66 10.33
C TYR A 104 -8.32 22.92 11.76
N SER A 105 -9.62 23.22 11.89
CA SER A 105 -10.29 23.33 13.19
C SER A 105 -10.44 21.97 13.86
N ARG A 106 -10.63 21.94 15.19
CA ARG A 106 -10.77 20.68 15.95
C ARG A 106 -11.90 19.77 15.43
N PRO A 107 -13.09 20.27 15.08
CA PRO A 107 -14.16 19.40 14.56
C PRO A 107 -13.78 18.72 13.24
N VAL A 108 -13.15 19.46 12.31
CA VAL A 108 -12.71 18.91 11.02
C VAL A 108 -11.61 17.88 11.20
N SER A 109 -10.62 18.17 12.05
CA SER A 109 -9.55 17.21 12.35
C SER A 109 -10.08 15.93 13.00
N LEU A 110 -11.10 16.01 13.85
CA LEU A 110 -11.74 14.83 14.45
C LEU A 110 -12.50 14.02 13.41
N PHE A 111 -13.24 14.69 12.52
CA PHE A 111 -13.94 14.03 11.43
C PHE A 111 -12.98 13.29 10.48
N LEU A 112 -11.87 13.95 10.10
CA LEU A 112 -10.81 13.32 9.30
C LEU A 112 -10.21 12.11 10.00
N TRP A 113 -9.98 12.19 11.32
CA TRP A 113 -9.50 11.05 12.09
C TRP A 113 -10.48 9.87 12.07
N VAL A 114 -11.78 10.10 12.29
CA VAL A 114 -12.80 9.04 12.20
C VAL A 114 -12.84 8.41 10.82
N LEU A 115 -12.75 9.20 9.75
CA LEU A 115 -12.70 8.66 8.38
C LEU A 115 -11.46 7.79 8.16
N CYS A 116 -10.29 8.21 8.64
CA CYS A 116 -9.07 7.40 8.56
C CYS A 116 -9.19 6.09 9.34
N GLU A 117 -9.76 6.11 10.55
CA GLU A 117 -10.01 4.90 11.35
C GLU A 117 -10.96 3.92 10.64
N ILE A 118 -12.02 4.42 10.01
CA ILE A 118 -12.94 3.59 9.22
C ILE A 118 -12.21 3.00 8.01
N ALA A 119 -11.39 3.79 7.32
CA ALA A 119 -10.66 3.35 6.14
C ALA A 119 -9.64 2.25 6.47
N ILE A 120 -8.86 2.41 7.55
CA ILE A 120 -7.89 1.38 7.94
C ILE A 120 -8.57 0.11 8.44
N ALA A 121 -9.70 0.23 9.17
CA ALA A 121 -10.48 -0.93 9.59
C ALA A 121 -11.08 -1.69 8.39
N ALA A 122 -11.52 -0.98 7.35
CA ALA A 122 -12.01 -1.60 6.12
C ALA A 122 -10.90 -2.34 5.34
N CYS A 123 -9.69 -1.76 5.30
CA CYS A 123 -8.52 -2.37 4.70
C CYS A 123 -8.11 -3.66 5.44
N ASP A 124 -8.02 -3.60 6.77
CA ASP A 124 -7.72 -4.77 7.62
C ASP A 124 -8.76 -5.89 7.44
N LEU A 125 -10.05 -5.53 7.36
CA LEU A 125 -11.12 -6.50 7.09
C LEU A 125 -10.90 -7.24 5.75
N ALA A 126 -10.50 -6.53 4.70
CA ALA A 126 -10.23 -7.14 3.40
C ALA A 126 -9.02 -8.10 3.46
N GLU A 127 -7.96 -7.74 4.19
CA GLU A 127 -6.78 -8.59 4.39
C GLU A 127 -7.10 -9.86 5.17
N VAL A 128 -7.87 -9.75 6.26
CA VAL A 128 -8.29 -10.88 7.09
C VAL A 128 -9.17 -11.85 6.31
N ILE A 129 -10.14 -11.34 5.55
CA ILE A 129 -11.02 -12.17 4.72
C ILE A 129 -10.23 -12.84 3.60
N GLY A 130 -9.38 -12.09 2.89
CA GLY A 130 -8.55 -12.62 1.81
C GLY A 130 -7.63 -13.75 2.28
N SER A 131 -6.98 -13.55 3.43
CA SER A 131 -6.09 -14.54 4.04
C SER A 131 -6.86 -15.78 4.51
N ALA A 132 -8.04 -15.61 5.10
CA ALA A 132 -8.89 -16.72 5.51
C ALA A 132 -9.38 -17.57 4.31
N ILE A 133 -9.73 -16.92 3.19
CA ILE A 133 -10.09 -17.60 1.95
C ILE A 133 -8.88 -18.34 1.37
N ALA A 134 -7.69 -17.73 1.39
CA ALA A 134 -6.46 -18.38 0.93
C ALA A 134 -6.15 -19.66 1.74
N LEU A 135 -6.28 -19.61 3.08
CA LEU A 135 -6.11 -20.78 3.95
C LEU A 135 -7.16 -21.87 3.67
N ASN A 136 -8.40 -21.46 3.38
CA ASN A 136 -9.45 -22.40 2.99
C ASN A 136 -9.14 -23.10 1.66
N LEU A 137 -8.66 -22.37 0.66
CA LEU A 137 -8.33 -22.94 -0.66
C LEU A 137 -7.07 -23.82 -0.60
N LEU A 138 -6.07 -23.46 0.20
CA LEU A 138 -4.80 -24.17 0.24
C LEU A 138 -4.83 -25.42 1.14
N PHE A 139 -5.51 -25.34 2.28
CA PHE A 139 -5.48 -26.38 3.31
C PHE A 139 -6.86 -26.96 3.64
N GLY A 140 -7.94 -26.45 3.05
CA GLY A 140 -9.31 -26.87 3.37
C GLY A 140 -9.79 -26.40 4.75
N ILE A 141 -9.09 -25.46 5.40
CA ILE A 141 -9.42 -24.98 6.74
C ILE A 141 -10.73 -24.18 6.70
N PRO A 142 -11.71 -24.43 7.59
CA PRO A 142 -12.94 -23.63 7.65
C PRO A 142 -12.65 -22.15 7.88
N LEU A 143 -13.43 -21.26 7.25
CA LEU A 143 -13.21 -19.81 7.31
C LEU A 143 -13.10 -19.26 8.73
N ILE A 144 -13.92 -19.74 9.67
CA ILE A 144 -13.88 -19.30 11.08
C ILE A 144 -12.52 -19.60 11.70
N ALA A 145 -11.96 -20.80 11.47
CA ALA A 145 -10.64 -21.15 11.95
C ALA A 145 -9.54 -20.35 11.22
N GLY A 146 -9.70 -20.11 9.92
CA GLY A 146 -8.80 -19.25 9.15
C GLY A 146 -8.72 -17.83 9.71
N ILE A 147 -9.86 -17.21 10.05
CA ILE A 147 -9.93 -15.87 10.65
C ILE A 147 -9.23 -15.83 12.02
N LEU A 148 -9.39 -16.87 12.84
CA LEU A 148 -8.71 -16.94 14.13
C LEU A 148 -7.19 -17.05 13.98
N ILE A 149 -6.73 -17.83 12.99
CA ILE A 149 -5.30 -17.97 12.68
C ILE A 149 -4.72 -16.62 12.22
N THR A 150 -5.40 -15.93 11.30
CA THR A 150 -4.92 -14.65 10.77
C THR A 150 -4.95 -13.55 11.83
N ALA A 151 -5.96 -13.53 12.71
CA ALA A 151 -5.98 -12.63 13.86
C ALA A 151 -4.79 -12.86 14.82
N CYS A 152 -4.41 -14.13 15.05
CA CYS A 152 -3.21 -14.45 15.81
C CYS A 152 -1.92 -14.01 15.10
N ASP A 153 -1.85 -14.18 13.78
CA ASP A 153 -0.69 -13.78 12.97
C ASP A 153 -0.44 -12.26 13.02
N VAL A 154 -1.50 -11.45 12.88
CA VAL A 154 -1.41 -9.98 13.01
C VAL A 154 -0.84 -9.59 14.38
N MET A 155 -1.28 -10.25 15.47
CA MET A 155 -0.75 -10.00 16.82
C MET A 155 0.75 -10.36 16.92
N ILE A 156 1.19 -11.41 16.22
CA ILE A 156 2.61 -11.80 16.15
C ILE A 156 3.41 -10.73 15.40
N ILE A 157 2.90 -10.24 14.26
CA ILE A 157 3.56 -9.19 13.48
C ILE A 157 3.69 -7.90 14.30
N LEU A 158 2.62 -7.48 14.98
CA LEU A 158 2.64 -6.32 15.87
C LEU A 158 3.64 -6.50 17.02
N PHE A 159 3.74 -7.71 17.58
CA PHE A 159 4.76 -8.01 18.59
C PHE A 159 6.19 -7.94 18.01
N LEU A 160 6.40 -8.41 16.78
CA LEU A 160 7.69 -8.33 16.09
C LEU A 160 8.10 -6.89 15.74
N GLN A 161 7.14 -6.00 15.47
CA GLN A 161 7.41 -4.58 15.24
C GLN A 161 8.17 -3.94 16.41
N ASN A 162 7.92 -4.37 17.65
CA ASN A 162 8.64 -3.90 18.84
C ASN A 162 10.11 -4.33 18.90
N LYS A 163 10.54 -5.33 18.10
CA LYS A 163 11.93 -5.84 18.09
C LYS A 163 12.83 -5.18 17.04
N GLY A 164 12.27 -4.42 16.10
CA GLY A 164 13.04 -3.59 15.17
C GLY A 164 12.53 -3.60 13.74
N PHE A 165 12.44 -2.40 13.15
CA PHE A 165 11.88 -2.14 11.82
C PHE A 165 12.54 -2.89 10.66
N ARG A 166 13.86 -3.14 10.73
CA ARG A 166 14.60 -3.80 9.64
C ARG A 166 14.18 -5.24 9.40
N VAL A 167 13.85 -5.98 10.47
CA VAL A 167 13.43 -7.38 10.34
C VAL A 167 12.07 -7.46 9.63
N LEU A 168 11.16 -6.56 10.01
CA LEU A 168 9.84 -6.45 9.40
C LEU A 168 9.93 -6.05 7.92
N GLU A 169 10.80 -5.09 7.59
CA GLU A 169 11.06 -4.69 6.20
C GLU A 169 11.57 -5.86 5.35
N CYS A 170 12.57 -6.62 5.83
CA CYS A 170 13.10 -7.77 5.10
C CYS A 170 12.04 -8.88 4.93
N MET A 171 11.21 -9.11 5.94
CA MET A 171 10.11 -10.07 5.88
C MET A 171 9.09 -9.66 4.81
N VAL A 172 8.62 -8.42 4.84
CA VAL A 172 7.69 -7.86 3.84
C VAL A 172 8.30 -7.92 2.44
N ALA A 173 9.57 -7.55 2.28
CA ALA A 173 10.27 -7.64 1.00
C ALA A 173 10.28 -9.07 0.44
N SER A 174 10.54 -10.06 1.30
CA SER A 174 10.54 -11.46 0.89
C SER A 174 9.16 -11.94 0.44
N LEU A 175 8.09 -11.53 1.14
CA LEU A 175 6.70 -11.86 0.77
C LEU A 175 6.34 -11.26 -0.58
N ILE A 176 6.67 -10.00 -0.83
CA ILE A 176 6.44 -9.33 -2.12
C ILE A 176 7.17 -10.06 -3.26
N LEU A 177 8.42 -10.47 -3.03
CA LEU A 177 9.18 -11.22 -4.03
C LEU A 177 8.57 -12.58 -4.35
N ILE A 178 8.04 -13.28 -3.34
CA ILE A 178 7.35 -14.56 -3.54
C ILE A 178 6.08 -14.35 -4.37
N ILE A 179 5.22 -13.40 -3.97
CA ILE A 179 3.97 -13.09 -4.68
C ILE A 179 4.26 -12.66 -6.12
N GLY A 180 5.19 -11.73 -6.31
CA GLY A 180 5.61 -11.27 -7.64
C GLY A 180 6.18 -12.40 -8.50
N GLY A 181 6.95 -13.31 -7.89
CA GLY A 181 7.47 -14.51 -8.56
C GLY A 181 6.36 -15.47 -9.01
N CYS A 182 5.36 -15.71 -8.17
CA CYS A 182 4.20 -16.53 -8.50
C CYS A 182 3.41 -15.95 -9.68
N PHE A 183 3.03 -14.66 -9.61
CA PHE A 183 2.30 -14.02 -10.73
C PHE A 183 3.14 -13.92 -12.00
N ALA A 184 4.45 -13.68 -11.91
CA ALA A 184 5.33 -13.67 -13.07
C ALA A 184 5.36 -15.05 -13.74
N TYR A 185 5.46 -16.12 -12.95
CA TYR A 185 5.40 -17.50 -13.46
C TYR A 185 4.06 -17.79 -14.13
N GLU A 186 2.93 -17.45 -13.49
CA GLU A 186 1.59 -17.62 -14.06
C GLU A 186 1.43 -16.86 -15.38
N LEU A 187 1.94 -15.62 -15.45
CA LEU A 187 1.89 -14.80 -16.66
C LEU A 187 2.72 -15.43 -17.80
N LEU A 188 3.90 -15.96 -17.49
CA LEU A 188 4.74 -16.67 -18.47
C LEU A 188 4.07 -17.96 -18.95
N ALA A 189 3.45 -18.71 -18.04
CA ALA A 189 2.73 -19.95 -18.36
C ALA A 189 1.45 -19.69 -19.18
N ALA A 190 0.74 -18.59 -18.90
CA ALA A 190 -0.48 -18.20 -19.61
C ALA A 190 -0.25 -17.74 -21.06
N GLN A 191 1.00 -17.40 -21.43
CA GLN A 191 1.39 -16.91 -22.76
C GLN A 191 0.43 -15.83 -23.32
N PRO A 192 0.26 -14.70 -22.62
CA PRO A 192 -0.65 -13.65 -23.06
C PRO A 192 -0.19 -13.05 -24.38
N SER A 193 -1.15 -12.65 -25.22
CA SER A 193 -0.84 -11.91 -26.43
C SER A 193 -0.37 -10.49 -26.08
N VAL A 194 0.95 -10.30 -26.10
CA VAL A 194 1.61 -8.99 -25.85
C VAL A 194 0.96 -7.84 -26.64
N PRO A 195 0.58 -8.00 -27.93
CA PRO A 195 -0.11 -6.93 -28.66
C PRO A 195 -1.47 -6.55 -28.09
N ALA A 196 -2.21 -7.50 -27.50
CA ALA A 196 -3.51 -7.23 -26.88
C ALA A 196 -3.36 -6.52 -25.53
N VAL A 197 -2.36 -6.92 -24.73
CA VAL A 197 -2.00 -6.25 -23.48
C VAL A 197 -1.61 -4.79 -23.74
N MET A 198 -0.74 -4.56 -24.73
CA MET A 198 -0.31 -3.21 -25.11
C MET A 198 -1.47 -2.34 -25.60
N ARG A 199 -2.44 -2.92 -26.33
CA ARG A 199 -3.66 -2.21 -26.72
C ARG A 199 -4.56 -1.90 -25.52
N GLY A 200 -4.64 -2.79 -24.53
CA GLY A 200 -5.39 -2.57 -23.29
C GLY A 200 -4.85 -1.44 -22.41
N LEU A 201 -3.55 -1.13 -22.53
CA LEU A 201 -2.94 0.02 -21.85
C LEU A 201 -3.39 1.38 -22.45
N ILE A 202 -3.88 1.40 -23.68
CA ILE A 202 -4.36 2.61 -24.34
C ILE A 202 -5.81 2.87 -23.89
N PRO A 203 -6.14 4.06 -23.37
CA PRO A 203 -7.51 4.39 -22.98
C PRO A 203 -8.44 4.35 -24.20
N VAL A 204 -9.44 3.47 -24.16
CA VAL A 204 -10.47 3.37 -25.21
C VAL A 204 -11.81 3.94 -24.73
N PRO A 205 -12.57 4.65 -25.58
CA PRO A 205 -13.87 5.24 -25.19
C PRO A 205 -14.91 4.21 -24.72
N GLN A 206 -14.74 2.94 -25.12
CA GLN A 206 -15.62 1.83 -24.73
C GLN A 206 -15.67 1.59 -23.21
N VAL A 207 -14.62 1.99 -22.46
CA VAL A 207 -14.60 1.95 -20.98
C VAL A 207 -15.69 2.85 -20.39
N VAL A 208 -16.06 3.94 -21.07
CA VAL A 208 -17.03 4.94 -20.59
C VAL A 208 -18.42 4.69 -21.16
N VAL A 209 -18.51 4.13 -22.37
CA VAL A 209 -19.78 4.06 -23.14
C VAL A 209 -20.55 2.76 -22.95
N ASN A 210 -19.88 1.64 -22.61
CA ASN A 210 -20.55 0.36 -22.31
C ASN A 210 -20.21 -0.09 -20.88
N PRO A 211 -20.99 0.34 -19.87
CA PRO A 211 -21.08 -0.42 -18.63
C PRO A 211 -21.81 -1.72 -19.01
N GLY A 212 -21.18 -2.87 -18.83
CA GLY A 212 -21.79 -4.17 -19.18
C GLY A 212 -23.19 -4.38 -18.60
#